data_AF-A0AAD5DDX3-F1
#
_entry.id   AF-A0AAD5DDX3-F1
#
_cell.length_a   1.000
_cell.length_b   1.000
_cell.length_c   1.000
_cell.angle_alpha   90.00
_cell.angle_beta   90.00
_cell.angle_gamma   90.00
#
_symmetry.space_group_name_H-M   'P 1'
#
loop_
_entity.id
_entity.type
_entity.pdbx_description
1 polymer ?
#
loop_
_entity_poly.entity_id
_entity_poly.type
_entity_poly.pdbx_seq_one_letter_code
_entity_poly.pdbx_strand_id
1 'polypeptide(L)'
;MGAGGRMSDPSTEGQDILKRVPVDPPFTLSDLKKAIPAHCFERSVIRSSYYVVHDLIVTYVFYYLANTYIPLLPTPWAYLAWPVYWFCQASILTGLWVIGHECGHHAFSDYQLIDDIVGFVVLSDIGILAVLYATKLLVAAKGAAWVT
;
A
#
# COMPACT_ATOMS: atom_id res chain seq x y z
N MET A 1 -55.15 4.37 7.54
CA MET A 1 -55.43 3.23 8.45
C MET A 1 -54.22 2.32 8.45
N GLY A 2 -53.72 1.92 9.63
CA GLY A 2 -52.58 1.01 9.77
C GLY A 2 -51.83 1.24 11.09
N ALA A 3 -52.38 0.72 12.18
CA ALA A 3 -51.74 0.65 13.48
C ALA A 3 -50.94 -0.66 13.62
N GLY A 4 -49.84 -0.62 14.39
CA GLY A 4 -49.34 -1.79 15.12
C GLY A 4 -47.90 -2.20 14.84
N GLY A 5 -47.06 -2.14 15.89
CA GLY A 5 -45.78 -2.83 15.93
C GLY A 5 -44.78 -2.26 16.93
N ARG A 6 -45.03 -2.44 18.24
CA ARG A 6 -43.97 -2.31 19.26
C ARG A 6 -43.06 -3.53 19.13
N MET A 7 -41.85 -3.36 18.61
CA MET A 7 -40.75 -4.32 18.75
C MET A 7 -39.73 -3.71 19.70
N SER A 8 -39.45 -4.43 20.79
CA SER A 8 -38.47 -4.08 21.81
C SER A 8 -37.09 -3.90 21.19
N ASP A 9 -36.50 -2.75 21.45
CA ASP A 9 -35.29 -2.26 20.81
C ASP A 9 -34.04 -2.99 21.35
N PRO A 10 -33.25 -3.70 20.52
CA PRO A 10 -31.98 -4.27 20.94
C PRO A 10 -30.87 -3.20 21.03
N SER A 11 -31.22 -1.92 20.87
CA SER A 11 -30.32 -0.76 20.90
C SER A 11 -29.57 -0.56 22.21
N THR A 12 -29.88 -1.28 23.29
CA THR A 12 -29.41 -0.84 24.62
C THR A 12 -27.93 -1.15 24.88
N GLU A 13 -27.35 -2.19 24.27
CA GLU A 13 -25.91 -2.51 24.51
C GLU A 13 -24.98 -2.15 23.33
N GLY A 14 -25.48 -2.12 22.10
CA GLY A 14 -24.67 -1.83 20.91
C GLY A 14 -24.53 -0.33 20.56
N GLN A 15 -25.38 0.54 21.12
CA GLN A 15 -25.39 1.97 20.74
C GLN A 15 -24.49 2.86 21.60
N ASP A 16 -24.01 2.39 22.75
CA ASP A 16 -23.19 3.23 23.65
C ASP A 16 -21.76 3.41 23.13
N ILE A 17 -21.22 2.45 22.38
CA ILE A 17 -19.90 2.55 21.72
C ILE A 17 -19.90 3.43 20.46
N LEU A 18 -21.07 3.71 19.88
CA LEU A 18 -21.24 4.60 18.72
C LEU A 18 -21.82 5.97 19.09
N LYS A 19 -21.90 6.31 20.38
CA LYS A 19 -22.28 7.65 20.84
C LYS A 19 -21.13 8.66 20.64
N ARG A 20 -20.60 8.69 19.41
CA ARG A 20 -19.67 9.68 18.89
C ARG A 20 -20.53 10.88 18.46
N VAL A 21 -20.77 11.77 19.41
CA VAL A 21 -21.40 13.11 19.31
C VAL A 21 -22.38 13.29 18.11
N PRO A 22 -23.71 13.24 18.34
CA PRO A 22 -24.69 13.58 17.32
C PRO A 22 -24.83 15.10 17.22
N VAL A 23 -23.94 15.73 16.48
CA VAL A 23 -24.25 17.03 15.86
C VAL A 23 -23.86 16.91 14.42
N ASP A 24 -24.84 17.01 13.53
CA ASP A 24 -24.54 17.24 12.12
C ASP A 24 -23.70 18.52 12.05
N PRO A 25 -22.50 18.47 11.44
CA PRO A 25 -21.69 19.67 11.32
C PRO A 25 -22.48 20.76 10.59
N PRO A 26 -22.30 22.04 10.93
CA PRO A 26 -23.05 23.15 10.34
C PRO A 26 -22.66 23.43 8.87
N PHE A 27 -22.00 22.49 8.20
CA PHE A 27 -21.47 22.59 6.85
C PHE A 27 -21.71 21.29 6.09
N THR A 28 -21.92 21.41 4.78
CA THR A 28 -22.07 20.25 3.88
C THR A 28 -20.70 19.77 3.37
N LEU A 29 -20.62 18.54 2.87
CA LEU A 29 -19.41 18.05 2.16
C LEU A 29 -19.00 18.98 0.99
N SER A 30 -19.98 19.64 0.37
CA SER A 30 -19.76 20.61 -0.70
C SER A 30 -19.04 21.86 -0.20
N ASP A 31 -19.38 22.34 0.99
CA ASP A 31 -18.73 23.50 1.61
C ASP A 31 -17.27 23.18 1.97
N LEU A 32 -17.02 21.95 2.44
CA LEU A 32 -15.67 21.46 2.69
C LEU A 32 -14.83 21.38 1.41
N LYS A 33 -15.39 20.84 0.32
CA LYS A 33 -14.71 20.75 -0.98
C LYS A 33 -14.41 22.13 -1.57
N LYS A 34 -15.31 23.11 -1.38
CA LYS A 34 -15.09 24.50 -1.83
C LYS A 34 -14.00 25.23 -1.04
N ALA A 35 -13.76 24.84 0.22
CA ALA A 35 -12.68 25.40 1.03
C ALA A 35 -11.29 24.89 0.60
N ILE A 36 -11.22 23.75 -0.09
CA ILE A 36 -9.98 23.17 -0.60
C ILE A 36 -9.63 23.81 -1.95
N PRO A 37 -8.41 24.31 -2.15
CA PRO A 37 -7.97 24.87 -3.42
C PRO A 37 -8.14 23.88 -4.60
N ALA A 38 -8.54 24.38 -5.77
CA ALA A 38 -8.79 23.54 -6.95
C ALA A 38 -7.59 22.68 -7.38
N HIS A 39 -6.36 23.21 -7.24
CA HIS A 39 -5.13 22.49 -7.57
C HIS A 39 -4.88 21.26 -6.66
N CYS A 40 -5.53 21.15 -5.50
CA CYS A 40 -5.45 19.96 -4.65
C CYS A 40 -6.25 18.77 -5.21
N PHE A 41 -7.16 19.03 -6.17
CA PHE A 41 -7.92 17.98 -6.87
C PHE A 41 -7.25 17.55 -8.18
N GLU A 42 -6.19 18.23 -8.62
CA GLU A 42 -5.43 17.84 -9.80
C GLU A 42 -4.49 16.67 -9.48
N ARG A 43 -4.77 15.52 -10.07
CA ARG A 43 -3.95 14.32 -9.91
C ARG A 43 -2.83 14.33 -10.93
N SER A 44 -1.59 14.31 -10.47
CA SER A 44 -0.43 14.26 -11.35
C SER A 44 0.07 12.83 -11.52
N VAL A 45 -0.28 12.22 -12.65
CA VAL A 45 0.19 10.85 -13.02
C VAL A 45 1.70 10.73 -13.02
N ILE A 46 2.40 11.79 -13.42
CA ILE A 46 3.87 11.82 -13.47
C ILE A 46 4.43 11.74 -12.05
N ARG A 47 3.89 12.54 -11.12
CA ARG A 47 4.32 12.52 -9.73
C ARG A 47 3.99 11.19 -9.06
N SER A 48 2.78 10.66 -9.27
CA SER A 48 2.37 9.36 -8.73
C SER A 48 3.25 8.23 -9.27
N SER A 49 3.50 8.20 -10.58
CA SER A 49 4.38 7.22 -11.24
C SER A 49 5.83 7.32 -10.76
N TYR A 50 6.33 8.53 -10.49
CA TYR A 50 7.68 8.73 -9.96
C TYR A 50 7.85 8.02 -8.61
N TYR A 51 6.89 8.15 -7.69
CA TYR A 51 6.96 7.47 -6.39
C TYR A 51 6.90 5.95 -6.52
N VAL A 52 6.07 5.42 -7.43
CA VAL A 52 6.06 3.98 -7.72
C VAL A 52 7.43 3.49 -8.19
N VAL A 53 8.03 4.17 -9.18
CA VAL A 53 9.35 3.80 -9.70
C VAL A 53 10.43 3.95 -8.63
N HIS A 54 10.40 5.03 -7.86
CA HIS A 54 11.30 5.26 -6.73
C HIS A 54 11.25 4.10 -5.73
N ASP A 55 10.05 3.71 -5.29
CA ASP A 55 9.87 2.67 -4.29
C ASP A 55 10.28 1.29 -4.82
N LEU A 56 10.07 1.02 -6.11
CA LEU A 56 10.60 -0.18 -6.78
C LEU A 56 12.13 -0.20 -6.80
N ILE A 57 12.78 0.93 -7.09
CA ILE A 57 14.25 1.05 -7.07
C ILE A 57 14.77 0.81 -5.65
N VAL A 58 14.19 1.47 -4.65
CA VAL A 58 14.60 1.32 -3.24
C VAL A 58 14.43 -0.13 -2.79
N THR A 59 13.30 -0.76 -3.12
CA THR A 59 13.01 -2.18 -2.85
C THR A 59 14.09 -3.09 -3.46
N TYR A 60 14.46 -2.84 -4.73
CA TYR A 60 15.49 -3.61 -5.42
C TYR A 60 16.88 -3.43 -4.81
N VAL A 61 17.26 -2.18 -4.48
CA VAL A 61 18.56 -1.88 -3.87
C VAL A 61 18.68 -2.55 -2.50
N PHE A 62 17.65 -2.45 -1.65
CA PHE A 62 17.64 -3.13 -0.34
C PHE A 62 17.76 -4.64 -0.49
N TYR A 63 16.99 -5.23 -1.41
CA TYR A 63 17.08 -6.67 -1.69
C TYR A 63 18.48 -7.08 -2.16
N TYR A 64 19.09 -6.32 -3.07
CA TYR A 64 20.44 -6.58 -3.57
C TYR A 64 21.48 -6.52 -2.45
N LEU A 65 21.45 -5.46 -1.65
CA LEU A 65 22.36 -5.30 -0.50
C LEU A 65 22.18 -6.43 0.51
N ALA A 66 20.94 -6.77 0.85
CA ALA A 66 20.64 -7.84 1.78
C ALA A 66 21.15 -9.19 1.28
N ASN A 67 20.88 -9.53 0.02
CA ASN A 67 21.30 -10.80 -0.57
C ASN A 67 22.82 -10.91 -0.74
N THR A 68 23.51 -9.80 -1.01
CA THR A 68 24.98 -9.79 -1.20
C THR A 68 25.74 -9.78 0.13
N TYR A 69 25.31 -8.98 1.11
CA TYR A 69 26.13 -8.71 2.30
C TYR A 69 25.69 -9.46 3.55
N ILE A 70 24.40 -9.76 3.75
CA ILE A 70 23.94 -10.48 4.95
C ILE A 70 24.57 -11.88 5.06
N PRO A 71 24.71 -12.67 3.97
CA PRO A 71 25.38 -13.97 4.03
C PRO A 71 26.88 -13.91 4.33
N LEU A 72 27.53 -12.76 4.10
CA LEU A 72 28.96 -12.56 4.37
C LEU A 72 29.24 -12.22 5.83
N LEU A 73 28.20 -11.91 6.62
CA LEU A 73 28.35 -11.54 8.03
C LEU A 73 28.66 -12.79 8.88
N PRO A 74 29.64 -12.71 9.80
CA PRO A 74 29.88 -13.78 10.74
C PRO A 74 28.74 -13.91 11.74
N THR A 75 28.46 -15.14 12.16
CA THR A 75 27.54 -15.44 13.27
C THR A 75 28.04 -14.72 14.55
N PRO A 76 27.16 -14.05 15.33
CA PRO A 76 25.70 -14.04 15.27
C PRO A 76 25.08 -12.87 14.49
N TRP A 77 25.88 -11.98 13.91
CA TRP A 77 25.39 -10.74 13.30
C TRP A 77 24.43 -10.98 12.12
N ALA A 78 24.63 -12.06 11.36
CA ALA A 78 23.71 -12.48 10.31
C ALA A 78 22.29 -12.75 10.85
N TYR A 79 22.14 -13.35 12.04
CA TYR A 79 20.83 -13.65 12.64
C TYR A 79 20.09 -12.38 13.10
N LEU A 80 20.81 -11.31 13.42
CA LEU A 80 20.22 -10.02 13.73
C LEU A 80 19.91 -9.20 12.48
N ALA A 81 20.75 -9.31 11.45
CA ALA A 81 20.59 -8.57 10.20
C ALA A 81 19.34 -8.99 9.41
N TRP A 82 18.96 -10.27 9.44
CA TRP A 82 17.77 -10.77 8.72
C TRP A 82 16.45 -10.16 9.21
N PRO A 83 16.11 -10.17 10.51
CA PRO A 83 14.90 -9.52 11.01
C PRO A 83 14.87 -8.00 10.76
N VAL A 84 16.01 -7.33 10.89
CA VAL A 84 16.12 -5.88 10.59
C VAL A 84 15.83 -5.62 9.12
N TYR A 85 16.40 -6.42 8.22
CA TYR A 85 16.10 -6.35 6.80
C TYR A 85 14.61 -6.59 6.52
N TRP A 86 13.99 -7.63 7.10
CA TRP A 86 12.57 -7.91 6.88
C TRP A 86 11.69 -6.75 7.33
N PHE A 87 11.97 -6.16 8.48
CA PHE A 87 11.21 -5.01 8.98
C PHE A 87 11.32 -3.80 8.04
N CYS A 88 12.54 -3.45 7.61
CA CYS A 88 12.77 -2.35 6.68
C CYS A 88 12.12 -2.62 5.31
N GLN A 89 12.32 -3.82 4.75
CA GLN A 89 11.77 -4.20 3.44
C GLN A 89 10.24 -4.22 3.47
N ALA A 90 9.64 -4.76 4.52
CA ALA A 90 8.18 -4.77 4.69
C ALA A 90 7.61 -3.36 4.79
N SER A 91 8.31 -2.43 5.45
CA SER A 91 7.90 -1.04 5.54
C SER A 91 7.82 -0.36 4.16
N ILE A 92 8.82 -0.61 3.30
CA ILE A 92 8.85 -0.07 1.92
C ILE A 92 7.74 -0.71 1.07
N LEU A 93 7.59 -2.03 1.14
CA LEU A 93 6.54 -2.76 0.40
C LEU A 93 5.13 -2.35 0.85
N THR A 94 4.95 -1.96 2.10
CA THR A 94 3.67 -1.41 2.59
C THR A 94 3.35 -0.08 1.90
N GLY A 95 4.36 0.76 1.62
CA GLY A 95 4.17 1.99 0.83
C GLY A 95 3.66 1.70 -0.58
N LEU A 96 4.26 0.72 -1.27
CA LEU A 96 3.78 0.26 -2.57
C LEU A 96 2.34 -0.29 -2.49
N TRP A 97 2.04 -1.08 -1.47
CA TRP A 97 0.69 -1.61 -1.23
C TRP A 97 -0.34 -0.49 -1.03
N VAL A 98 -0.02 0.56 -0.27
CA VAL A 98 -0.89 1.73 -0.10
C VAL A 98 -1.13 2.39 -1.45
N ILE A 99 -0.10 2.62 -2.26
CA ILE A 99 -0.27 3.22 -3.60
C ILE A 99 -1.20 2.36 -4.48
N GLY A 100 -1.01 1.04 -4.48
CA GLY A 100 -1.89 0.11 -5.21
C GLY A 100 -3.33 0.10 -4.70
N HIS A 101 -3.54 0.23 -3.39
CA HIS A 101 -4.87 0.38 -2.77
C HIS A 101 -5.55 1.68 -3.22
N GLU A 102 -4.80 2.79 -3.28
CA GLU A 102 -5.30 4.07 -3.77
C GLU A 102 -5.62 4.07 -5.28
N CYS A 103 -4.92 3.26 -6.08
CA CYS A 103 -5.30 2.99 -7.47
C CYS A 103 -6.71 2.35 -7.55
N GLY A 104 -7.05 1.44 -6.62
CA GLY A 104 -8.39 0.83 -6.53
C GLY A 104 -9.52 1.82 -6.19
N HIS A 105 -9.17 2.97 -5.59
CA HIS A 105 -10.09 4.07 -5.34
C HIS A 105 -10.09 5.14 -6.44
N HIS A 106 -9.36 4.91 -7.54
CA HIS A 106 -9.19 5.86 -8.64
C HIS A 106 -8.62 7.22 -8.21
N ALA A 107 -7.72 7.20 -7.21
CA ALA A 107 -7.06 8.40 -6.69
C ALA A 107 -5.68 8.64 -7.33
N PHE A 108 -5.17 7.69 -8.12
CA PHE A 108 -3.81 7.72 -8.65
C PHE A 108 -3.69 8.55 -9.93
N SER A 109 -4.68 8.47 -10.83
CA SER A 109 -4.75 9.27 -12.05
C SER A 109 -6.17 9.70 -12.38
N ASP A 110 -6.30 10.50 -13.44
CA ASP A 110 -7.60 10.81 -14.06
C ASP A 110 -8.03 9.72 -15.07
N TYR A 111 -7.18 8.72 -15.32
CA TYR A 111 -7.40 7.65 -16.28
C TYR A 111 -7.61 6.31 -15.57
N GLN A 112 -8.86 5.86 -15.55
CA GLN A 112 -9.26 4.62 -14.87
C GLN A 112 -8.45 3.39 -15.34
N LEU A 113 -8.14 3.32 -16.64
CA LEU A 113 -7.32 2.24 -17.20
C LEU A 113 -5.87 2.21 -16.66
N ILE A 114 -5.27 3.38 -16.41
CA ILE A 114 -3.92 3.45 -15.83
C ILE A 114 -3.96 2.96 -14.40
N ASP A 115 -4.97 3.39 -13.64
CA ASP A 115 -5.16 2.98 -12.25
C ASP A 115 -5.42 1.47 -12.15
N ASP A 116 -6.20 0.89 -13.06
CA ASP A 116 -6.46 -0.55 -13.10
C ASP A 116 -5.19 -1.35 -13.43
N ILE A 117 -4.36 -0.89 -14.38
CA ILE A 117 -3.10 -1.56 -14.74
C ILE A 117 -2.08 -1.46 -13.61
N VAL A 118 -1.87 -0.25 -13.07
CA VAL A 118 -0.91 -0.02 -11.98
C VAL A 118 -1.35 -0.73 -10.71
N GLY A 119 -2.63 -0.64 -10.37
CA GLY A 119 -3.23 -1.37 -9.25
C GLY A 119 -3.07 -2.88 -9.42
N PHE A 120 -3.31 -3.43 -10.61
CA PHE A 120 -3.09 -4.85 -10.87
C PHE A 120 -1.61 -5.24 -10.72
N VAL A 121 -0.67 -4.47 -11.26
CA VAL A 121 0.76 -4.79 -11.19
C VAL A 121 1.33 -4.65 -9.77
N VAL A 122 0.91 -3.63 -9.03
CA VAL A 122 1.43 -3.30 -7.70
C VAL A 122 0.74 -4.09 -6.60
N LEU A 123 -0.58 -4.31 -6.70
CA LEU A 123 -1.39 -4.94 -5.65
C LEU A 123 -1.66 -6.43 -5.87
N SER A 124 -1.57 -6.94 -7.11
CA SER A 124 -1.71 -8.40 -7.29
C SER A 124 -0.49 -9.13 -6.71
N ASP A 125 -0.75 -10.14 -5.88
CA ASP A 125 0.27 -11.06 -5.38
C ASP A 125 1.10 -11.65 -6.52
N ILE A 126 0.49 -11.83 -7.71
CA ILE A 126 1.17 -12.30 -8.92
C ILE A 126 2.20 -11.28 -9.43
N GLY A 127 1.90 -9.98 -9.42
CA GLY A 127 2.84 -8.93 -9.81
C GLY A 127 4.03 -8.82 -8.85
N ILE A 128 3.76 -8.82 -7.55
CA ILE A 128 4.80 -8.80 -6.51
C ILE A 128 5.65 -10.07 -6.60
N LEU A 129 5.03 -11.25 -6.69
CA LEU A 129 5.75 -12.52 -6.83
C LEU A 129 6.50 -12.61 -8.17
N ALA A 130 5.96 -12.09 -9.27
CA ALA A 130 6.66 -12.08 -10.56
C ALA A 130 7.88 -11.14 -10.55
N VAL A 131 7.79 -9.98 -9.90
CA VAL A 131 8.93 -9.08 -9.71
C VAL A 131 9.97 -9.70 -8.79
N LEU A 132 9.56 -10.27 -7.66
CA LEU A 132 10.47 -10.97 -6.74
C LEU A 132 11.11 -12.21 -7.41
N TYR A 133 10.34 -12.95 -8.19
CA TYR A 133 10.80 -14.13 -8.94
C TYR A 133 11.73 -13.76 -10.09
N ALA A 134 11.42 -12.71 -10.87
CA ALA A 134 12.31 -12.16 -11.88
C ALA A 134 13.60 -11.63 -11.26
N THR A 135 13.52 -10.98 -10.11
CA THR A 135 14.69 -10.50 -9.37
C THR A 135 15.53 -11.67 -8.85
N LYS A 136 14.88 -12.73 -8.33
CA LYS A 136 15.55 -13.99 -8.00
C LYS A 136 16.21 -14.63 -9.22
N LEU A 137 15.54 -14.66 -10.37
CA LEU A 137 16.08 -15.20 -11.61
C LEU A 137 17.26 -14.39 -12.13
N LEU A 138 17.23 -13.06 -12.04
CA LEU A 138 18.33 -12.19 -12.42
C LEU A 138 19.53 -12.34 -11.48
N VAL A 139 19.29 -12.50 -10.17
CA VAL A 139 20.34 -12.82 -9.19
C VAL A 139 20.90 -14.23 -9.43
N ALA A 140 20.06 -15.21 -9.73
CA ALA A 140 20.49 -16.57 -10.07
C ALA A 140 21.23 -16.62 -11.42
N ALA A 141 20.80 -15.85 -12.41
CA ALA A 141 21.47 -15.73 -13.72
C ALA A 141 22.82 -15.02 -13.62
N LYS A 142 23.01 -14.12 -12.65
CA LYS A 142 24.32 -13.55 -12.29
C LYS A 142 25.09 -14.39 -11.26
N GLY A 143 24.47 -15.41 -10.67
CA GLY A 143 24.97 -16.23 -9.57
C GLY A 143 25.22 -17.70 -9.90
N ALA A 144 25.02 -18.13 -11.15
CA ALA A 144 25.37 -19.46 -11.65
C ALA A 144 26.90 -19.67 -11.82
N ALA A 145 27.72 -18.94 -11.04
CA ALA A 145 29.16 -19.10 -10.95
C ALA A 145 29.61 -19.61 -9.56
N TRP A 146 28.69 -19.92 -8.64
CA TRP A 146 29.04 -20.40 -7.28
C TRP A 146 28.37 -21.71 -6.85
N VAL A 147 27.74 -22.44 -7.78
CA VAL A 147 27.34 -23.84 -7.56
C VAL A 147 27.64 -24.68 -8.81
N THR A 148 28.91 -24.68 -9.22
CA THR A 148 29.66 -25.81 -9.81
C THR A 148 31.14 -25.44 -9.79
#